data_AF-A0A2C5YNE9-F1
#
_entry.id   AF-A0A2C5YNE9-F1
#
_cell.length_a   1.000
_cell.length_b   1.000
_cell.length_c   1.000
_cell.angle_alpha   90.00
_cell.angle_beta   90.00
_cell.angle_gamma   90.00
#
_symmetry.space_group_name_H-M   'P 1'
#
loop_
_entity.id
_entity.type
_entity.pdbx_description
1 polymer ?
#
loop_
_entity_poly.entity_id
_entity_poly.type
_entity_poly.pdbx_seq_one_letter_code
_entity_poly.pdbx_strand_id
1 'polypeptide(L)'
;MSFSPDPDDVSGFINLNHCFEMEFLVAKKRADVTYSDEDELSEDSEASSLCQLRWFCPPEAVDPELEVLQQCQEIFSRNRQPVEIVRSAGAESTMPWERADPRSWIVQPARFAVAQTGSPSNYDWIGVRLRSPLLRPWEMNDPGTDVRLCIGALRMTLLVHVNSTCPFDVLVRTYDMTLTHVKKMVTLVWLFERDMLLNLRPDLRDDTPGRLQPVTTHSVLATRPLEGVDNSRPQPQAFGEAMDRHVPRLHDDAMQEHVQRVWACSTLNELASALRSSDGQPLAFSLHTCPDEEPGEMAFSLITAFRYALWHPYDNVDVSESWVELARTMCQVMIVSSRQFKRSNRRADQIIDGFRQSNASKSERWMRLAERLSLPVDTYRWWDEVVQQYRPHGRLTQRKLDKRPALGQIPELSMYRSR
;
A
#
# COMPACT_ATOMS: atom_id res chain seq x y z
N MET A 1 32.35 21.37 -29.26
CA MET A 1 31.31 20.34 -29.01
C MET A 1 30.32 20.92 -28.02
N SER A 2 29.16 21.35 -28.50
CA SER A 2 28.07 21.85 -27.68
C SER A 2 27.36 20.67 -27.02
N PHE A 3 27.40 20.59 -25.68
CA PHE A 3 26.50 19.73 -24.93
C PHE A 3 25.10 20.30 -25.06
N SER A 4 24.31 19.76 -25.99
CA SER A 4 22.86 19.89 -25.92
C SER A 4 22.40 18.98 -24.79
N PRO A 5 21.73 19.50 -23.73
CA PRO A 5 21.07 18.62 -22.78
C PRO A 5 20.04 17.77 -23.53
N ASP A 6 20.04 16.46 -23.25
CA ASP A 6 19.11 15.50 -23.83
C ASP A 6 17.70 15.87 -23.35
N PRO A 7 16.68 16.00 -24.22
CA PRO A 7 15.32 16.35 -23.81
C PRO A 7 14.69 15.32 -22.85
N ASP A 8 15.22 14.10 -22.79
CA ASP A 8 14.84 13.05 -21.84
C ASP A 8 15.49 13.18 -20.44
N ASP A 9 16.52 14.03 -20.29
CA ASP A 9 17.26 14.29 -19.04
C ASP A 9 16.83 15.65 -18.42
N VAL A 10 15.69 16.23 -18.83
CA VAL A 10 15.10 17.35 -18.11
C VAL A 10 14.75 16.84 -16.72
N SER A 11 15.58 17.21 -15.75
CA SER A 11 15.36 17.02 -14.32
C SER A 11 14.15 17.85 -13.90
N GLY A 12 12.95 17.43 -14.32
CA GLY A 12 11.69 17.96 -13.86
C GLY A 12 11.54 17.63 -12.39
N PHE A 13 11.07 18.60 -11.61
CA PHE A 13 10.62 18.34 -10.26
C PHE A 13 9.35 17.50 -10.34
N ILE A 14 9.50 16.19 -10.24
CA ILE A 14 8.38 15.28 -10.07
C ILE A 14 7.86 15.47 -8.64
N ASN A 15 6.60 15.91 -8.53
CA ASN A 15 5.94 15.98 -7.24
C ASN A 15 5.41 14.58 -6.85
N LEU A 16 5.87 14.06 -5.71
CA LEU A 16 5.47 12.76 -5.16
C LEU A 16 4.61 12.97 -3.91
N ASN A 17 3.31 13.09 -4.12
CA ASN A 17 2.37 13.04 -3.01
C ASN A 17 1.88 11.61 -2.82
N HIS A 18 1.40 11.28 -1.64
CA HIS A 18 0.97 9.93 -1.33
C HIS A 18 -0.25 9.94 -0.42
N CYS A 19 -1.00 8.85 -0.43
CA CYS A 19 -1.94 8.53 0.62
C CYS A 19 -1.75 7.06 0.99
N PHE A 20 -2.33 6.67 2.10
CA PHE A 20 -2.52 5.26 2.41
C PHE A 20 -4.00 4.94 2.48
N GLU A 21 -4.32 3.66 2.27
CA GLU A 21 -5.61 3.09 2.54
C GLU A 21 -5.43 1.93 3.49
N MET A 22 -6.23 1.89 4.54
CA MET A 22 -6.21 0.79 5.48
C MET A 22 -7.62 0.27 5.69
N GLU A 23 -7.74 -1.04 5.78
CA GLU A 23 -9.00 -1.67 6.15
C GLU A 23 -8.93 -2.26 7.55
N PHE A 24 -10.06 -2.22 8.25
CA PHE A 24 -10.19 -2.73 9.61
C PHE A 24 -11.63 -3.08 9.94
N LEU A 25 -11.83 -3.71 11.08
CA LEU A 25 -13.14 -4.17 11.53
C LEU A 25 -13.61 -3.33 12.71
N VAL A 26 -14.87 -2.88 12.68
CA VAL A 26 -15.54 -2.21 13.80
C VAL A 26 -16.58 -3.14 14.38
N ALA A 27 -16.63 -3.23 15.71
CA ALA A 27 -17.54 -4.12 16.39
C ALA A 27 -19.01 -3.69 16.24
N LYS A 28 -19.89 -4.67 16.07
CA LYS A 28 -21.34 -4.58 16.21
C LYS A 28 -21.79 -5.50 17.34
N LYS A 29 -22.57 -4.97 18.27
CA LYS A 29 -23.18 -5.77 19.35
C LYS A 29 -24.08 -6.85 18.76
N ARG A 30 -24.05 -8.02 19.40
CA ARG A 30 -24.96 -9.12 19.11
C ARG A 30 -26.10 -9.10 20.12
N ALA A 31 -27.32 -9.36 19.65
CA ALA A 31 -28.51 -9.34 20.49
C ALA A 31 -28.55 -10.49 21.52
N ASP A 32 -27.80 -11.57 21.29
CA ASP A 32 -27.76 -12.77 22.13
C ASP A 32 -26.67 -12.74 23.21
N VAL A 33 -25.89 -11.66 23.31
CA VAL A 33 -24.77 -11.51 24.24
C VAL A 33 -25.10 -10.42 25.26
N THR A 34 -24.97 -10.72 26.55
CA THR A 34 -25.04 -9.72 27.62
C THR A 34 -23.68 -9.06 27.78
N TYR A 35 -23.65 -7.74 27.67
CA TYR A 35 -22.49 -6.91 27.96
C TYR A 35 -22.68 -6.32 29.36
N SER A 36 -21.61 -6.22 30.17
CA SER A 36 -21.70 -5.75 31.56
C SER A 36 -21.99 -4.25 31.62
N ASP A 37 -22.93 -3.78 32.45
CA ASP A 37 -23.31 -2.37 32.57
C ASP A 37 -22.23 -1.42 33.16
N GLU A 38 -21.07 -1.94 33.61
CA GLU A 38 -19.86 -1.11 33.78
C GLU A 38 -19.39 -0.51 32.44
N ASP A 39 -19.85 -1.11 31.34
CA ASP A 39 -19.77 -0.62 29.97
C ASP A 39 -20.95 0.29 29.56
N GLU A 40 -21.83 0.75 30.46
CA GLU A 40 -22.84 1.74 30.05
C GLU A 40 -22.96 2.96 30.98
N LEU A 41 -22.77 2.88 32.30
CA LEU A 41 -22.99 4.06 33.15
C LEU A 41 -22.23 3.97 34.50
N SER A 42 -21.21 4.81 34.71
CA SER A 42 -20.92 5.32 36.06
C SER A 42 -20.22 6.70 36.02
N GLU A 43 -20.90 7.73 36.52
CA GLU A 43 -20.39 9.11 36.61
C GLU A 43 -19.48 9.34 37.84
N ASP A 44 -19.30 8.35 38.73
CA ASP A 44 -18.79 8.59 40.10
C ASP A 44 -17.62 7.69 40.57
N SER A 45 -16.77 7.16 39.67
CA SER A 45 -15.60 6.36 40.07
C SER A 45 -14.27 6.87 39.48
N GLU A 46 -13.51 7.61 40.28
CA GLU A 46 -12.19 8.15 39.92
C GLU A 46 -11.05 7.10 39.85
N ALA A 47 -11.31 5.79 39.97
CA ALA A 47 -10.25 4.77 40.17
C ALA A 47 -10.14 3.63 39.13
N SER A 48 -10.82 3.68 37.97
CA SER A 48 -10.52 2.79 36.81
C SER A 48 -10.79 3.43 35.45
N SER A 49 -10.40 4.70 35.33
CA SER A 49 -10.67 5.55 34.18
C SER A 49 -10.07 5.09 32.83
N LEU A 50 -9.21 4.06 32.76
CA LEU A 50 -8.63 3.61 31.48
C LEU A 50 -9.61 2.82 30.59
N CYS A 51 -10.70 2.26 31.12
CA CYS A 51 -11.73 1.56 30.34
C CYS A 51 -12.89 2.48 29.92
N GLN A 52 -12.61 3.72 29.48
CA GLN A 52 -13.66 4.52 28.83
C GLN A 52 -14.22 3.76 27.62
N LEU A 53 -15.54 3.74 27.57
CA LEU A 53 -16.34 2.94 26.68
C LEU A 53 -16.11 3.26 25.22
N ARG A 54 -15.59 2.29 24.50
CA ARG A 54 -15.49 2.41 23.05
C ARG A 54 -16.82 2.10 22.43
N TRP A 55 -17.19 2.92 21.47
CA TRP A 55 -18.38 2.75 20.67
C TRP A 55 -18.29 1.48 19.82
N PHE A 56 -19.42 0.80 19.73
CA PHE A 56 -19.71 -0.32 18.85
C PHE A 56 -21.07 -0.04 18.20
N CYS A 57 -21.30 -0.62 17.01
CA CYS A 57 -22.59 -0.50 16.34
C CYS A 57 -23.69 -1.17 17.17
N PRO A 58 -24.85 -0.52 17.38
CA PRO A 58 -25.99 -1.12 18.07
C PRO A 58 -26.49 -2.41 17.39
N PRO A 59 -27.04 -3.36 18.15
CA PRO A 59 -27.59 -4.60 17.58
C PRO A 59 -28.77 -4.34 16.63
N GLU A 60 -29.58 -3.31 16.91
CA GLU A 60 -30.79 -2.94 16.16
C GLU A 60 -30.54 -2.06 14.94
N ALA A 61 -29.29 -1.73 14.62
CA ALA A 61 -28.96 -0.90 13.46
C ALA A 61 -29.51 -1.51 12.17
N VAL A 62 -30.35 -0.75 11.46
CA VAL A 62 -31.00 -1.17 10.21
C VAL A 62 -29.99 -1.34 9.09
N ASP A 63 -29.02 -0.43 9.01
CA ASP A 63 -27.88 -0.49 8.11
C ASP A 63 -26.58 -0.34 8.95
N PRO A 64 -26.05 -1.45 9.50
CA PRO A 64 -24.87 -1.42 10.35
C PRO A 64 -23.64 -0.86 9.65
N GLU A 65 -23.54 -1.04 8.32
CA GLU A 65 -22.42 -0.54 7.53
C GLU A 65 -22.47 1.00 7.49
N LEU A 66 -23.61 1.57 7.10
CA LEU A 66 -23.77 3.02 7.07
C LEU A 66 -23.60 3.66 8.46
N GLU A 67 -24.12 3.03 9.51
CA GLU A 67 -24.01 3.51 10.90
C GLU A 67 -22.53 3.62 11.32
N VAL A 68 -21.73 2.57 11.04
CA VAL A 68 -20.30 2.57 11.32
C VAL A 68 -19.57 3.65 10.52
N LEU A 69 -19.89 3.83 9.23
CA LEU A 69 -19.28 4.88 8.40
C LEU A 69 -19.61 6.28 8.91
N GLN A 70 -20.86 6.50 9.36
CA GLN A 70 -21.29 7.76 9.97
C GLN A 70 -20.56 8.03 11.29
N GLN A 71 -20.38 7.01 12.12
CA GLN A 71 -19.62 7.17 13.36
C GLN A 71 -18.15 7.53 13.09
N CYS A 72 -17.52 6.89 12.09
CA CYS A 72 -16.19 7.30 11.63
C CYS A 72 -16.18 8.77 11.22
N GLN A 73 -17.12 9.19 10.36
CA GLN A 73 -17.24 10.59 9.93
C GLN A 73 -17.41 11.56 11.11
N GLU A 74 -18.20 11.20 12.12
CA GLU A 74 -18.37 12.01 13.32
C GLU A 74 -17.05 12.20 14.08
N ILE A 75 -16.25 11.14 14.22
CA ILE A 75 -14.93 11.20 14.87
C ILE A 75 -14.02 12.18 14.14
N PHE A 76 -13.93 12.11 12.81
CA PHE A 76 -13.14 13.07 12.02
C PHE A 76 -13.68 14.50 12.15
N SER A 77 -14.99 14.67 12.11
CA SER A 77 -15.64 15.99 12.23
C SER A 77 -15.35 16.66 13.58
N ARG A 78 -15.38 15.90 14.68
CA ARG A 78 -15.02 16.37 16.03
C ARG A 78 -13.55 16.83 16.11
N ASN A 79 -12.68 16.18 15.34
CA ASN A 79 -11.27 16.55 15.23
C ASN A 79 -10.99 17.62 14.16
N ARG A 80 -12.04 18.26 13.59
CA ARG A 80 -11.97 19.31 12.56
C ARG A 80 -11.32 18.85 11.26
N GLN A 81 -11.53 17.59 10.90
CA GLN A 81 -10.94 16.99 9.71
C GLN A 81 -12.01 16.77 8.64
N PRO A 82 -11.77 17.22 7.39
CA PRO A 82 -12.71 16.99 6.30
C PRO A 82 -12.79 15.50 5.99
N VAL A 83 -14.02 14.99 5.85
CA VAL A 83 -14.28 13.57 5.64
C VAL A 83 -15.48 13.35 4.74
N GLU A 84 -15.37 12.40 3.83
CA GLU A 84 -16.41 12.01 2.89
C GLU A 84 -16.74 10.52 3.04
N ILE A 85 -18.03 10.18 2.96
CA ILE A 85 -18.49 8.79 2.94
C ILE A 85 -18.77 8.37 1.49
N VAL A 86 -18.12 7.30 1.05
CA VAL A 86 -18.37 6.69 -0.26
C VAL A 86 -19.06 5.33 -0.04
N ARG A 87 -20.29 5.20 -0.53
CA ARG A 87 -21.16 4.03 -0.25
C ARG A 87 -20.91 2.81 -1.13
N SER A 88 -20.00 2.89 -2.09
CA SER A 88 -19.74 1.78 -3.02
C SER A 88 -18.48 1.02 -2.60
N ALA A 89 -18.62 -0.29 -2.38
CA ALA A 89 -17.51 -1.21 -2.17
C ALA A 89 -16.83 -1.67 -3.48
N GLY A 90 -17.37 -1.26 -4.64
CA GLY A 90 -17.00 -1.80 -5.94
C GLY A 90 -15.59 -1.41 -6.39
N ALA A 91 -14.84 -2.37 -6.94
CA ALA A 91 -13.50 -2.16 -7.52
C ALA A 91 -13.50 -1.19 -8.72
N GLU A 92 -14.67 -0.99 -9.36
CA GLU A 92 -14.88 -0.09 -10.51
C GLU A 92 -15.48 1.26 -10.11
N SER A 93 -15.94 1.42 -8.87
CA SER A 93 -16.44 2.70 -8.38
C SER A 93 -15.24 3.57 -8.02
N THR A 94 -14.67 4.18 -9.05
CA THR A 94 -13.91 5.44 -9.00
C THR A 94 -12.87 5.50 -7.90
N MET A 95 -11.60 5.35 -8.27
CA MET A 95 -10.50 5.98 -7.52
C MET A 95 -11.01 7.35 -7.02
N PRO A 96 -11.24 7.55 -5.70
CA PRO A 96 -12.08 8.66 -5.25
C PRO A 96 -11.51 10.04 -5.60
N TRP A 97 -10.26 10.07 -6.04
CA TRP A 97 -9.53 11.18 -6.61
C TRP A 97 -10.23 11.94 -7.73
N GLU A 98 -11.15 11.30 -8.47
CA GLU A 98 -11.91 11.96 -9.55
C GLU A 98 -13.03 12.87 -9.04
N ARG A 99 -13.48 12.70 -7.78
CA ARG A 99 -14.65 13.44 -7.23
C ARG A 99 -14.45 14.01 -5.83
N ALA A 100 -13.59 13.41 -5.02
CA ALA A 100 -13.35 13.77 -3.63
C ALA A 100 -12.22 14.79 -3.50
N ASP A 101 -12.32 15.68 -2.51
CA ASP A 101 -11.26 16.62 -2.21
C ASP A 101 -9.97 15.84 -1.89
N PRO A 102 -8.83 16.10 -2.57
CA PRO A 102 -7.55 15.48 -2.22
C PRO A 102 -7.13 15.77 -0.78
N ARG A 103 -7.78 16.71 -0.09
CA ARG A 103 -7.56 17.06 1.31
C ARG A 103 -8.49 16.33 2.29
N SER A 104 -9.50 15.58 1.82
CA SER A 104 -10.46 14.88 2.67
C SER A 104 -10.06 13.42 2.94
N TRP A 105 -10.36 12.99 4.17
CA TRP A 105 -10.42 11.57 4.51
C TRP A 105 -11.59 10.93 3.78
N ILE A 106 -11.45 9.66 3.41
CA ILE A 106 -12.56 8.92 2.82
C ILE A 106 -12.81 7.66 3.63
N VAL A 107 -14.06 7.50 4.04
CA VAL A 107 -14.54 6.30 4.71
C VAL A 107 -15.49 5.58 3.76
N GLN A 108 -15.26 4.29 3.56
CA GLN A 108 -16.07 3.45 2.69
C GLN A 108 -16.15 2.03 3.27
N PRO A 109 -17.09 1.20 2.80
CA PRO A 109 -17.12 -0.22 3.15
C PRO A 109 -15.79 -0.89 2.79
N ALA A 110 -15.33 -1.83 3.61
CA ALA A 110 -14.13 -2.60 3.27
C ALA A 110 -14.35 -3.46 2.03
N ARG A 111 -13.32 -3.56 1.19
CA ARG A 111 -13.32 -4.49 0.05
C ARG A 111 -12.96 -5.91 0.50
N PHE A 112 -12.13 -6.03 1.52
CA PHE A 112 -11.51 -7.30 1.90
C PHE A 112 -11.60 -7.63 3.38
N ALA A 113 -11.57 -6.63 4.26
CA ALA A 113 -11.60 -6.84 5.70
C ALA A 113 -12.93 -7.49 6.12
N VAL A 114 -12.84 -8.75 6.56
CA VAL A 114 -13.97 -9.54 7.04
C VAL A 114 -13.56 -10.29 8.30
N ALA A 115 -14.52 -10.56 9.20
CA ALA A 115 -14.25 -11.41 10.35
C ALA A 115 -13.75 -12.80 9.93
N GLN A 116 -12.77 -13.32 10.68
CA GLN A 116 -12.17 -14.63 10.44
C GLN A 116 -12.49 -15.59 11.58
N THR A 117 -12.26 -16.88 11.33
CA THR A 117 -12.41 -17.91 12.36
C THR A 117 -11.41 -17.65 13.49
N GLY A 118 -11.92 -17.24 14.65
CA GLY A 118 -11.10 -16.87 15.81
C GLY A 118 -11.16 -15.39 16.19
N SER A 119 -11.75 -14.54 15.34
CA SER A 119 -12.08 -13.16 15.72
C SER A 119 -12.96 -13.17 16.97
N PRO A 120 -12.89 -12.13 17.83
CA PRO A 120 -13.62 -12.13 19.09
C PRO A 120 -15.12 -12.35 18.88
N SER A 121 -15.66 -13.44 19.44
CA SER A 121 -17.00 -13.95 19.14
C SER A 121 -18.15 -13.14 19.75
N ASN A 122 -17.81 -12.25 20.68
CA ASN A 122 -18.78 -11.41 21.38
C ASN A 122 -19.38 -10.34 20.47
N TYR A 123 -18.83 -10.11 19.29
CA TYR A 123 -19.28 -9.08 18.36
C TYR A 123 -19.39 -9.65 16.96
N ASP A 124 -20.33 -9.11 16.19
CA ASP A 124 -20.22 -9.12 14.74
C ASP A 124 -19.23 -8.03 14.33
N TRP A 125 -18.61 -8.16 13.17
CA TRP A 125 -17.53 -7.27 12.74
C TRP A 125 -17.83 -6.70 11.37
N ILE A 126 -17.88 -5.37 11.30
CA ILE A 126 -18.18 -4.61 10.08
C ILE A 126 -16.87 -4.06 9.50
N GLY A 127 -16.61 -4.38 8.23
CA GLY A 127 -15.41 -3.94 7.53
C GLY A 127 -15.50 -2.49 7.08
N VAL A 128 -14.48 -1.70 7.43
CA VAL A 128 -14.32 -0.30 7.04
C VAL A 128 -13.00 -0.14 6.32
N ARG A 129 -13.00 0.62 5.22
CA ARG A 129 -11.81 1.12 4.55
C ARG A 129 -11.70 2.62 4.77
N LEU A 130 -10.53 3.04 5.22
CA LEU A 130 -10.17 4.43 5.42
C LEU A 130 -9.04 4.81 4.47
N ARG A 131 -9.23 5.87 3.70
CA ARG A 131 -8.18 6.53 2.92
C ARG A 131 -7.77 7.82 3.59
N SER A 132 -6.47 8.06 3.73
CA SER A 132 -5.96 9.37 4.15
C SER A 132 -6.17 10.43 3.07
N PRO A 133 -6.10 11.72 3.44
CA PRO A 133 -5.83 12.79 2.50
C PRO A 133 -4.55 12.53 1.71
N LEU A 134 -4.36 13.29 0.64
CA LEU A 134 -3.11 13.33 -0.11
C LEU A 134 -2.06 14.10 0.67
N LEU A 135 -1.11 13.36 1.20
CA LEU A 135 -0.02 13.84 2.02
C LEU A 135 1.22 14.14 1.18
N ARG A 136 1.92 15.18 1.57
CA ARG A 136 3.25 15.54 1.10
C ARG A 136 4.30 14.75 1.89
N PRO A 137 5.52 14.56 1.34
CA PRO A 137 6.62 13.84 1.97
C PRO A 137 6.88 14.12 3.46
N TRP A 138 6.76 15.37 3.88
CA TRP A 138 7.09 15.79 5.24
C TRP A 138 5.93 15.64 6.25
N GLU A 139 4.69 15.51 5.76
CA GLU A 139 3.48 15.47 6.60
C GLU A 139 3.26 14.15 7.33
N MET A 140 4.11 13.13 7.15
CA MET A 140 4.06 11.93 7.99
C MET A 140 5.04 11.95 9.16
N ASN A 141 6.18 12.64 8.99
CA ASN A 141 7.27 12.61 9.97
C ASN A 141 7.08 13.68 11.05
N ASP A 142 6.15 14.61 10.85
CA ASP A 142 5.84 15.62 11.84
C ASP A 142 4.88 15.03 12.90
N PRO A 143 5.33 14.90 14.16
CA PRO A 143 4.50 14.35 15.25
C PRO A 143 3.28 15.21 15.58
N GLY A 144 3.19 16.44 15.07
CA GLY A 144 2.02 17.31 15.16
C GLY A 144 0.98 17.12 14.05
N THR A 145 1.17 16.13 13.15
CA THR A 145 0.29 15.95 12.00
C THR A 145 -1.06 15.35 12.35
N ASP A 146 -2.09 15.85 11.66
CA ASP A 146 -3.48 15.43 11.80
C ASP A 146 -3.70 13.93 11.55
N VAL A 147 -2.78 13.26 10.83
CA VAL A 147 -2.89 11.85 10.47
C VAL A 147 -2.82 10.93 11.69
N ARG A 148 -1.74 11.03 12.48
CA ARG A 148 -1.59 10.20 13.69
C ARG A 148 -2.70 10.51 14.70
N LEU A 149 -3.11 11.78 14.79
CA LEU A 149 -4.22 12.23 15.63
C LEU A 149 -5.53 11.53 15.24
N CYS A 150 -5.86 11.51 13.95
CA CYS A 150 -7.08 10.90 13.45
C CYS A 150 -7.16 9.39 13.68
N ILE A 151 -6.08 8.67 13.33
CA ILE A 151 -6.01 7.22 13.55
C ILE A 151 -6.10 6.91 15.04
N GLY A 152 -5.45 7.75 15.84
CA GLY A 152 -5.53 7.76 17.29
C GLY A 152 -6.96 7.89 17.81
N ALA A 153 -7.67 8.93 17.38
CA ALA A 153 -9.05 9.19 17.75
C ALA A 153 -9.97 8.02 17.37
N LEU A 154 -9.82 7.46 16.16
CA LEU A 154 -10.56 6.26 15.75
C LEU A 154 -10.32 5.09 16.71
N ARG A 155 -9.07 4.79 17.05
CA ARG A 155 -8.72 3.67 17.95
C ARG A 155 -9.18 3.90 19.40
N MET A 156 -9.26 5.15 19.83
CA MET A 156 -9.72 5.52 21.17
C MET A 156 -11.24 5.51 21.27
N THR A 157 -11.96 5.87 20.20
CA THR A 157 -13.42 5.97 20.21
C THR A 157 -14.11 4.68 19.76
N LEU A 158 -13.55 3.92 18.81
CA LEU A 158 -14.18 2.73 18.26
C LEU A 158 -13.57 1.43 18.82
N LEU A 159 -14.41 0.42 18.99
CA LEU A 159 -13.94 -0.94 19.25
C LEU A 159 -13.48 -1.57 17.92
N VAL A 160 -12.18 -1.46 17.65
CA VAL A 160 -11.55 -1.91 16.40
C VAL A 160 -10.89 -3.27 16.56
N HIS A 161 -11.00 -4.12 15.54
CA HIS A 161 -10.22 -5.35 15.39
C HIS A 161 -9.52 -5.37 14.03
N VAL A 162 -8.36 -6.04 13.99
CA VAL A 162 -7.54 -6.17 12.79
C VAL A 162 -7.04 -7.60 12.70
N ASN A 163 -7.24 -8.23 11.55
CA ASN A 163 -6.90 -9.63 11.30
C ASN A 163 -6.12 -9.81 9.99
N SER A 164 -5.99 -11.05 9.52
CA SER A 164 -5.24 -11.36 8.30
C SER A 164 -5.83 -10.84 6.99
N THR A 165 -7.07 -10.34 7.00
CA THR A 165 -7.78 -9.80 5.82
C THR A 165 -7.74 -8.27 5.72
N CYS A 166 -7.06 -7.60 6.64
CA CYS A 166 -7.00 -6.15 6.74
C CYS A 166 -5.77 -5.60 5.99
N PRO A 167 -5.86 -5.20 4.70
CA PRO A 167 -4.75 -4.65 3.95
C PRO A 167 -4.33 -3.25 4.42
N PHE A 168 -3.08 -2.91 4.09
CA PHE A 168 -2.54 -1.55 4.18
C PHE A 168 -1.87 -1.21 2.84
N ASP A 169 -2.59 -0.43 2.04
CA ASP A 169 -2.21 -0.06 0.68
C ASP A 169 -1.60 1.34 0.68
N VAL A 170 -0.62 1.57 -0.20
CA VAL A 170 -0.03 2.91 -0.40
C VAL A 170 -0.24 3.32 -1.85
N LEU A 171 -0.76 4.53 -2.02
CA LEU A 171 -1.02 5.13 -3.32
C LEU A 171 -0.12 6.35 -3.44
N VAL A 172 0.69 6.40 -4.49
CA VAL A 172 1.58 7.52 -4.78
C VAL A 172 1.02 8.23 -6.00
N ARG A 173 0.61 9.49 -5.82
CA ARG A 173 0.20 10.36 -6.91
C ARG A 173 1.40 11.15 -7.39
N THR A 174 1.62 11.07 -8.69
CA THR A 174 2.72 11.73 -9.39
C THR A 174 2.18 12.68 -10.44
N TYR A 175 2.95 13.73 -10.71
CA TYR A 175 2.62 14.78 -11.68
C TYR A 175 3.83 15.03 -12.59
N ASP A 176 3.59 15.62 -13.76
CA ASP A 176 4.62 16.02 -14.73
C ASP A 176 5.50 14.84 -15.19
N MET A 177 4.87 13.69 -15.41
CA MET A 177 5.56 12.45 -15.77
C MET A 177 5.63 12.23 -17.28
N THR A 178 6.67 11.51 -17.73
CA THR A 178 6.73 10.91 -19.06
C THR A 178 6.50 9.40 -18.95
N LEU A 179 6.14 8.75 -20.06
CA LEU A 179 6.04 7.28 -20.09
C LEU A 179 7.37 6.60 -19.69
N THR A 180 8.52 7.20 -20.03
CA THR A 180 9.84 6.72 -19.63
C THR A 180 10.02 6.70 -18.12
N HIS A 181 9.56 7.75 -17.42
CA HIS A 181 9.56 7.78 -15.95
C HIS A 181 8.80 6.59 -15.37
N VAL A 182 7.57 6.36 -15.85
CA VAL A 182 6.73 5.26 -15.38
C VAL A 182 7.36 3.89 -15.69
N LYS A 183 7.89 3.69 -16.91
CA LYS A 183 8.59 2.46 -17.30
C LYS A 183 9.78 2.15 -16.39
N LYS A 184 10.53 3.15 -15.92
CA LYS A 184 11.63 2.95 -14.96
C LYS A 184 11.13 2.41 -13.62
N MET A 185 10.05 2.98 -13.10
CA MET A 185 9.41 2.49 -11.87
C MET A 185 8.87 1.07 -12.03
N VAL A 186 8.15 0.77 -13.12
CA VAL A 186 7.64 -0.58 -13.40
C VAL A 186 8.78 -1.59 -13.53
N THR A 187 9.88 -1.22 -14.20
CA THR A 187 11.08 -2.07 -14.29
C THR A 187 11.65 -2.39 -12.91
N LEU A 188 11.66 -1.41 -12.00
CA LEU A 188 12.11 -1.61 -10.62
C LEU A 188 11.16 -2.57 -9.88
N VAL A 189 9.85 -2.42 -10.02
CA VAL A 189 8.89 -3.37 -9.46
C VAL A 189 9.14 -4.78 -9.99
N TRP A 190 9.40 -4.93 -11.29
CA TRP A 190 9.70 -6.24 -11.89
C TRP A 190 10.91 -6.92 -11.26
N LEU A 191 11.97 -6.16 -11.01
CA LEU A 191 13.20 -6.67 -10.38
C LEU A 191 13.01 -7.00 -8.89
N PHE A 192 12.25 -6.19 -8.16
CA PHE A 192 12.19 -6.27 -6.70
C PHE A 192 10.96 -7.02 -6.16
N GLU A 193 9.94 -7.30 -6.97
CA GLU A 193 8.69 -7.87 -6.45
C GLU A 193 8.92 -9.20 -5.72
N ARG A 194 9.62 -10.14 -6.36
CA ARG A 194 9.83 -11.49 -5.81
C ARG A 194 10.66 -11.49 -4.53
N ASP A 195 11.81 -10.85 -4.54
CA ASP A 195 12.82 -10.97 -3.48
C ASP A 195 12.76 -9.84 -2.44
N MET A 196 11.93 -8.81 -2.66
CA MET A 196 11.72 -7.71 -1.72
C MET A 196 10.23 -7.51 -1.37
N LEU A 197 9.37 -7.17 -2.33
CA LEU A 197 7.98 -6.76 -2.02
C LEU A 197 7.11 -7.92 -1.51
N LEU A 198 7.28 -9.13 -2.05
CA LEU A 198 6.56 -10.31 -1.57
C LEU A 198 7.10 -10.85 -0.23
N ASN A 199 8.32 -10.51 0.15
CA ASN A 199 8.83 -10.85 1.49
C ASN A 199 8.18 -10.01 2.60
N LEU A 200 7.56 -8.88 2.24
CA LEU A 200 6.81 -8.03 3.17
C LEU A 200 5.40 -8.55 3.47
N ARG A 201 5.02 -9.67 2.84
CA ARG A 201 3.73 -10.33 3.05
C ARG A 201 3.85 -11.43 4.11
N PRO A 202 2.80 -11.65 4.92
CA PRO A 202 2.69 -12.89 5.67
C PRO A 202 2.70 -14.13 4.77
N ASP A 203 3.16 -15.28 5.26
CA ASP A 203 3.16 -16.56 4.54
C ASP A 203 1.72 -17.12 4.47
N LEU A 204 0.84 -16.40 3.78
CA LEU A 204 -0.52 -16.81 3.47
C LEU A 204 -0.59 -17.18 2.01
N ARG A 205 -1.47 -18.12 1.71
CA ARG A 205 -1.74 -18.57 0.35
C ARG A 205 -2.23 -17.40 -0.51
N ASP A 206 -1.93 -17.45 -1.80
CA ASP A 206 -2.29 -16.40 -2.77
C ASP A 206 -3.82 -16.24 -2.94
N ASP A 207 -4.61 -17.23 -2.51
CA ASP A 207 -6.09 -17.21 -2.51
C ASP A 207 -6.70 -16.58 -1.24
N THR A 208 -5.89 -16.08 -0.32
CA THR A 208 -6.39 -15.47 0.93
C THR A 208 -7.13 -14.16 0.62
N PRO A 209 -8.37 -13.95 1.11
CA PRO A 209 -9.08 -12.68 1.00
C PRO A 209 -8.24 -11.50 1.50
N GLY A 210 -8.25 -10.38 0.79
CA GLY A 210 -7.38 -9.22 1.10
C GLY A 210 -6.02 -9.24 0.43
N ARG A 211 -5.75 -10.24 -0.40
CA ARG A 211 -4.51 -10.30 -1.18
C ARG A 211 -4.75 -10.12 -2.66
N LEU A 212 -3.95 -9.25 -3.24
CA LEU A 212 -3.81 -9.16 -4.68
C LEU A 212 -2.59 -9.95 -5.14
N GLN A 213 -2.79 -10.62 -6.27
CA GLN A 213 -1.76 -11.44 -6.91
C GLN A 213 -0.57 -10.59 -7.40
N PRO A 214 0.65 -11.16 -7.44
CA PRO A 214 1.84 -10.44 -7.90
C PRO A 214 1.76 -10.06 -9.40
N VAL A 215 2.27 -8.87 -9.74
CA VAL A 215 2.23 -8.36 -11.12
C VAL A 215 3.17 -9.11 -12.06
N THR A 216 4.31 -9.58 -11.55
CA THR A 216 5.33 -10.32 -12.31
C THR A 216 4.91 -11.74 -12.68
N THR A 217 3.80 -12.24 -12.13
CA THR A 217 3.30 -13.60 -12.39
C THR A 217 1.89 -13.63 -12.97
N HIS A 218 1.03 -12.65 -12.68
CA HIS A 218 -0.39 -12.69 -13.05
C HIS A 218 -0.82 -11.61 -14.04
N SER A 219 0.04 -10.65 -14.37
CA SER A 219 -0.30 -9.63 -15.36
C SER A 219 -0.42 -10.21 -16.77
N VAL A 220 -1.11 -9.50 -17.67
CA VAL A 220 -1.12 -9.82 -19.10
C VAL A 220 0.31 -9.88 -19.67
N LEU A 221 1.23 -9.03 -19.19
CA LEU A 221 2.64 -9.08 -19.60
C LEU A 221 3.36 -10.35 -19.13
N ALA A 222 3.08 -10.81 -17.92
CA ALA A 222 3.69 -11.97 -17.29
C ALA A 222 3.18 -13.29 -17.87
N THR A 223 1.88 -13.37 -18.15
CA THR A 223 1.21 -14.61 -18.57
C THR A 223 1.36 -14.94 -20.06
N ARG A 224 1.79 -13.97 -20.87
CA ARG A 224 2.10 -14.20 -22.29
C ARG A 224 3.29 -15.17 -22.44
N PRO A 225 3.20 -16.21 -23.30
CA PRO A 225 4.27 -17.17 -23.54
C PRO A 225 5.59 -16.48 -23.90
N LEU A 226 6.71 -17.00 -23.42
CA LEU A 226 8.04 -16.46 -23.76
C LEU A 226 8.41 -16.84 -25.20
N GLU A 227 8.88 -15.84 -25.95
CA GLU A 227 9.27 -15.93 -27.36
C GLU A 227 10.79 -15.81 -27.53
N GLY A 228 11.51 -15.44 -26.47
CA GLY A 228 12.95 -15.22 -26.47
C GLY A 228 13.30 -13.72 -26.54
N VAL A 229 14.43 -13.37 -25.92
CA VAL A 229 14.92 -11.99 -25.75
C VAL A 229 15.12 -11.25 -27.09
N ASP A 230 15.53 -11.96 -28.14
CA ASP A 230 15.74 -11.35 -29.45
C ASP A 230 14.42 -11.03 -30.17
N ASN A 231 13.40 -11.88 -29.99
CA ASN A 231 12.08 -11.73 -30.61
C ASN A 231 11.21 -10.70 -29.88
N SER A 232 11.42 -10.54 -28.56
CA SER A 232 10.66 -9.60 -27.73
C SER A 232 11.23 -8.17 -27.70
N ARG A 233 12.26 -7.87 -28.50
CA ARG A 233 12.87 -6.53 -28.54
C ARG A 233 11.81 -5.46 -28.90
N PRO A 234 11.75 -4.34 -28.15
CA PRO A 234 10.75 -3.29 -28.40
C PRO A 234 10.81 -2.75 -29.84
N GLN A 235 9.64 -2.65 -30.46
CA GLN A 235 9.42 -1.98 -31.74
C GLN A 235 8.49 -0.78 -31.52
N PRO A 236 8.70 0.35 -32.22
CA PRO A 236 9.75 0.64 -33.20
C PRO A 236 11.16 0.82 -32.59
N GLN A 237 12.20 0.91 -33.43
CA GLN A 237 13.63 1.03 -33.02
C GLN A 237 13.88 2.07 -31.92
N ALA A 238 13.19 3.21 -31.95
CA ALA A 238 13.31 4.25 -30.93
C ALA A 238 12.98 3.74 -29.51
N PHE A 239 12.03 2.80 -29.36
CA PHE A 239 11.73 2.18 -28.07
C PHE A 239 12.86 1.25 -27.62
N GLY A 240 13.46 0.52 -28.56
CA GLY A 240 14.65 -0.30 -28.29
C GLY A 240 15.83 0.55 -27.83
N GLU A 241 16.09 1.69 -28.48
CA GLU A 241 17.15 2.62 -28.09
C GLU A 241 16.88 3.29 -26.74
N ALA A 242 15.63 3.68 -26.47
CA ALA A 242 15.22 4.19 -25.17
C ALA A 242 15.42 3.16 -24.06
N MET A 243 15.03 1.90 -24.30
CA MET A 243 15.29 0.80 -23.38
C MET A 243 16.78 0.59 -23.17
N ASP A 244 17.59 0.53 -24.24
CA ASP A 244 19.03 0.33 -24.15
C ASP A 244 19.72 1.46 -23.37
N ARG A 245 19.19 2.68 -23.37
CA ARG A 245 19.71 3.79 -22.53
C ARG A 245 19.48 3.57 -21.03
N HIS A 246 18.40 2.88 -20.64
CA HIS A 246 17.93 2.80 -19.26
C HIS A 246 18.09 1.42 -18.62
N VAL A 247 17.99 0.35 -19.39
CA VAL A 247 17.93 -1.03 -18.91
C VAL A 247 19.23 -1.74 -19.29
N PRO A 248 19.94 -2.37 -18.35
CA PRO A 248 21.07 -3.24 -18.67
C PRO A 248 20.56 -4.59 -19.20
N ARG A 249 21.42 -5.35 -19.88
CA ARG A 249 21.16 -6.78 -20.10
C ARG A 249 21.15 -7.49 -18.74
N LEU A 250 20.02 -8.09 -18.40
CA LEU A 250 19.79 -8.85 -17.18
C LEU A 250 20.34 -10.29 -17.33
N HIS A 251 20.63 -10.97 -16.22
CA HIS A 251 21.09 -12.37 -16.25
C HIS A 251 19.94 -13.36 -16.54
N ASP A 252 18.72 -13.01 -16.15
CA ASP A 252 17.52 -13.83 -16.39
C ASP A 252 16.82 -13.40 -17.70
N ASP A 253 16.78 -14.32 -18.66
CA ASP A 253 16.17 -14.10 -19.97
C ASP A 253 14.66 -13.89 -19.91
N ALA A 254 13.95 -14.59 -19.02
CA ALA A 254 12.51 -14.40 -18.85
C ALA A 254 12.25 -13.01 -18.26
N MET A 255 13.02 -12.61 -17.24
CA MET A 255 12.94 -11.25 -16.67
C MET A 255 13.26 -10.18 -17.72
N GLN A 256 14.32 -10.39 -18.51
CA GLN A 256 14.71 -9.49 -19.60
C GLN A 256 13.59 -9.31 -20.63
N GLU A 257 12.95 -10.40 -21.03
CA GLU A 257 11.84 -10.42 -21.97
C GLU A 257 10.62 -9.67 -21.41
N HIS A 258 10.24 -9.90 -20.15
CA HIS A 258 9.13 -9.13 -19.56
C HIS A 258 9.43 -7.63 -19.47
N VAL A 259 10.65 -7.26 -19.11
CA VAL A 259 11.06 -5.84 -19.12
C VAL A 259 11.03 -5.28 -20.54
N GLN A 260 11.47 -6.02 -21.56
CA GLN A 260 11.31 -5.58 -22.95
C GLN A 260 9.84 -5.30 -23.29
N ARG A 261 8.90 -6.16 -22.88
CA ARG A 261 7.46 -5.94 -23.12
C ARG A 261 6.93 -4.69 -22.40
N VAL A 262 7.38 -4.41 -21.18
CA VAL A 262 7.08 -3.14 -20.48
C VAL A 262 7.57 -1.95 -21.32
N TRP A 263 8.78 -2.04 -21.86
CA TRP A 263 9.38 -0.97 -22.66
C TRP A 263 8.81 -0.86 -24.08
N ALA A 264 8.14 -1.90 -24.58
CA ALA A 264 7.42 -1.88 -25.85
C ALA A 264 6.07 -1.14 -25.79
N CYS A 265 5.48 -0.98 -24.60
CA CYS A 265 4.22 -0.23 -24.44
C CYS A 265 4.38 1.20 -24.97
N SER A 266 3.48 1.64 -25.85
CA SER A 266 3.57 2.93 -26.55
C SER A 266 2.92 4.09 -25.79
N THR A 267 1.96 3.79 -24.91
CA THR A 267 1.21 4.77 -24.12
C THR A 267 1.11 4.35 -22.66
N LEU A 268 0.76 5.32 -21.78
CA LEU A 268 0.51 5.04 -20.38
C LEU A 268 -0.69 4.10 -20.17
N ASN A 269 -1.76 4.29 -20.95
CA ASN A 269 -2.96 3.45 -20.89
C ASN A 269 -2.67 2.00 -21.31
N GLU A 270 -1.85 1.81 -22.34
CA GLU A 270 -1.40 0.48 -22.76
C GLU A 270 -0.60 -0.19 -21.65
N LEU A 271 0.36 0.52 -21.05
CA LEU A 271 1.15 0.01 -19.93
C LEU A 271 0.27 -0.33 -18.72
N ALA A 272 -0.63 0.56 -18.31
CA ALA A 272 -1.56 0.34 -17.20
C ALA A 272 -2.46 -0.88 -17.44
N SER A 273 -2.95 -1.05 -18.67
CA SER A 273 -3.78 -2.20 -19.06
C SER A 273 -2.97 -3.50 -19.07
N ALA A 274 -1.73 -3.46 -19.56
CA ALA A 274 -0.87 -4.64 -19.65
C ALA A 274 -0.43 -5.16 -18.25
N LEU A 275 -0.46 -4.29 -17.24
CA LEU A 275 -0.16 -4.62 -15.84
C LEU A 275 -1.36 -5.20 -15.07
N ARG A 276 -2.55 -5.25 -15.66
CA ARG A 276 -3.73 -5.91 -15.06
C ARG A 276 -3.69 -7.41 -15.31
N SER A 277 -4.50 -8.17 -14.57
CA SER A 277 -4.77 -9.57 -14.87
C SER A 277 -5.55 -9.74 -16.18
N SER A 278 -5.68 -10.98 -16.67
CA SER A 278 -6.40 -11.30 -17.91
C SER A 278 -7.89 -10.96 -17.88
N ASP A 279 -8.49 -10.87 -16.70
CA ASP A 279 -9.88 -10.43 -16.46
C ASP A 279 -9.99 -8.91 -16.21
N GLY A 280 -8.89 -8.17 -16.37
CA GLY A 280 -8.84 -6.71 -16.20
C GLY A 280 -8.76 -6.23 -14.75
N GLN A 281 -8.66 -7.12 -13.77
CA GLN A 281 -8.57 -6.75 -12.36
C GLN A 281 -7.20 -6.15 -12.00
N PRO A 282 -7.17 -5.22 -11.01
CA PRO A 282 -5.91 -4.69 -10.49
C PRO A 282 -5.16 -5.75 -9.70
N LEU A 283 -3.84 -5.77 -9.86
CA LEU A 283 -2.91 -6.64 -9.14
C LEU A 283 -2.26 -5.91 -7.95
N ALA A 284 -1.35 -6.60 -7.25
CA ALA A 284 -0.59 -6.08 -6.10
C ALA A 284 0.08 -4.74 -6.40
N PHE A 285 0.54 -4.58 -7.63
CA PHE A 285 0.97 -3.32 -8.19
C PHE A 285 0.07 -2.97 -9.37
N SER A 286 -0.36 -1.70 -9.44
CA SER A 286 -1.21 -1.24 -10.53
C SER A 286 -1.02 0.25 -10.79
N LEU A 287 -1.29 0.66 -12.03
CA LEU A 287 -1.29 2.06 -12.46
C LEU A 287 -2.72 2.50 -12.75
N HIS A 288 -3.06 3.73 -12.34
CA HIS A 288 -4.34 4.37 -12.61
C HIS A 288 -4.09 5.73 -13.24
N THR A 289 -4.54 5.88 -14.47
CA THR A 289 -4.50 7.14 -15.22
C THR A 289 -5.66 8.03 -14.80
N CYS A 290 -5.42 9.33 -14.60
CA CYS A 290 -6.47 10.28 -14.29
C CYS A 290 -7.16 10.73 -15.60
N PRO A 291 -8.49 10.68 -15.71
CA PRO A 291 -9.21 10.98 -16.97
C PRO A 291 -9.31 12.48 -17.32
N ASP A 292 -9.06 13.40 -16.38
CA ASP A 292 -9.34 14.84 -16.53
C ASP A 292 -8.17 15.69 -17.10
N GLU A 293 -7.26 15.10 -17.86
CA GLU A 293 -6.20 15.88 -18.53
C GLU A 293 -6.72 16.43 -19.85
N GLU A 294 -6.84 17.77 -19.93
CA GLU A 294 -7.24 18.44 -21.17
C GLU A 294 -6.25 18.09 -22.30
N PRO A 295 -6.74 17.82 -23.52
CA PRO A 295 -5.87 17.49 -24.65
C PRO A 295 -4.94 18.66 -25.00
N GLY A 296 -3.68 18.59 -24.55
CA GLY A 296 -2.66 19.61 -24.81
C GLY A 296 -1.64 19.82 -23.68
N GLU A 297 -1.91 19.35 -22.47
CA GLU A 297 -0.94 19.40 -21.37
C GLU A 297 0.10 18.26 -21.49
N MET A 298 1.39 18.60 -21.43
CA MET A 298 2.50 17.63 -21.53
C MET A 298 2.72 16.82 -20.23
N ALA A 299 1.87 17.00 -19.22
CA ALA A 299 2.07 16.51 -17.86
C ALA A 299 1.03 15.45 -17.50
N PHE A 300 1.45 14.18 -17.47
CA PHE A 300 0.61 13.11 -16.95
C PHE A 300 0.61 13.09 -15.43
N SER A 301 -0.58 13.01 -14.86
CA SER A 301 -0.85 12.64 -13.49
C SER A 301 -1.20 11.16 -13.42
N LEU A 302 -0.49 10.46 -12.55
CA LEU A 302 -0.61 9.00 -12.42
C LEU A 302 -0.68 8.65 -10.96
N ILE A 303 -1.57 7.71 -10.63
CA ILE A 303 -1.60 7.07 -9.32
C ILE A 303 -1.03 5.67 -9.45
N THR A 304 0.06 5.46 -8.72
CA THR A 304 0.69 4.15 -8.56
C THR A 304 0.23 3.56 -7.24
N ALA A 305 -0.33 2.35 -7.27
CA ALA A 305 -0.77 1.68 -6.05
C ALA A 305 0.10 0.46 -5.72
N PHE A 306 0.54 0.38 -4.46
CA PHE A 306 1.30 -0.71 -3.88
C PHE A 306 0.46 -1.40 -2.78
N ARG A 307 0.06 -2.65 -3.05
CA ARG A 307 -0.88 -3.43 -2.24
C ARG A 307 -0.25 -4.74 -1.79
N TYR A 308 0.85 -4.62 -1.04
CA TYR A 308 1.62 -5.76 -0.56
C TYR A 308 1.55 -5.95 0.95
N ALA A 309 1.17 -4.94 1.72
CA ALA A 309 1.22 -5.01 3.18
C ALA A 309 -0.17 -5.28 3.78
N LEU A 310 -0.16 -5.85 4.99
CA LEU A 310 -1.32 -5.87 5.86
C LEU A 310 -1.17 -4.78 6.92
N TRP A 311 -2.29 -4.29 7.43
CA TRP A 311 -2.28 -3.34 8.53
C TRP A 311 -2.07 -4.07 9.85
N HIS A 312 -1.04 -3.71 10.61
CA HIS A 312 -0.72 -4.32 11.90
C HIS A 312 -0.35 -3.26 12.93
N PRO A 313 -1.33 -2.52 13.49
CA PRO A 313 -1.10 -1.37 14.37
C PRO A 313 -0.72 -1.75 15.81
N TYR A 314 0.00 -2.87 15.97
CA TYR A 314 0.44 -3.40 17.25
C TYR A 314 1.85 -2.91 17.60
N ASP A 315 2.11 -2.69 18.88
CA ASP A 315 3.39 -2.20 19.37
C ASP A 315 4.56 -3.06 18.87
N ASN A 316 5.61 -2.39 18.41
CA ASN A 316 6.85 -2.97 17.88
C ASN A 316 6.73 -3.77 16.57
N VAL A 317 5.55 -3.78 15.93
CA VAL A 317 5.34 -4.46 14.63
C VAL A 317 4.56 -3.63 13.61
N ASP A 318 4.16 -2.41 13.96
CA ASP A 318 3.52 -1.47 13.04
C ASP A 318 4.54 -0.89 12.06
N VAL A 319 4.51 -1.37 10.82
CA VAL A 319 5.40 -0.96 9.72
C VAL A 319 4.77 0.02 8.75
N SER A 320 3.63 0.63 9.10
CA SER A 320 2.85 1.49 8.20
C SER A 320 3.71 2.62 7.59
N GLU A 321 4.49 3.31 8.41
CA GLU A 321 5.36 4.40 7.97
C GLU A 321 6.50 3.93 7.07
N SER A 322 7.13 2.80 7.41
CA SER A 322 8.20 2.23 6.59
C SER A 322 7.69 1.72 5.25
N TRP A 323 6.46 1.20 5.22
CA TRP A 323 5.81 0.80 3.97
C TRP A 323 5.55 1.98 3.04
N VAL A 324 5.04 3.09 3.58
CA VAL A 324 4.86 4.32 2.81
C VAL A 324 6.21 4.84 2.28
N GLU A 325 7.25 4.86 3.12
CA GLU A 325 8.58 5.34 2.71
C GLU A 325 9.20 4.45 1.62
N LEU A 326 9.03 3.12 1.70
CA LEU A 326 9.47 2.22 0.64
C LEU A 326 8.72 2.48 -0.67
N ALA A 327 7.39 2.60 -0.66
CA ALA A 327 6.61 2.88 -1.86
C ALA A 327 7.03 4.21 -2.51
N ARG A 328 7.31 5.24 -1.70
CA ARG A 328 7.85 6.52 -2.16
C ARG A 328 9.26 6.38 -2.72
N THR A 329 10.15 5.64 -2.06
CA THR A 329 11.51 5.36 -2.54
C THR A 329 11.49 4.65 -3.90
N MET A 330 10.58 3.69 -4.08
CA MET A 330 10.39 3.02 -5.37
C MET A 330 9.94 4.00 -6.46
N CYS A 331 9.11 4.98 -6.14
CA CYS A 331 8.67 6.01 -7.08
C CYS A 331 9.76 7.07 -7.38
N GLN A 332 10.65 7.35 -6.44
CA GLN A 332 11.77 8.29 -6.66
C GLN A 332 12.72 7.85 -7.78
N VAL A 333 12.71 6.57 -8.17
CA VAL A 333 13.52 6.11 -9.31
C VAL A 333 13.16 6.81 -10.64
N MET A 334 11.96 7.39 -10.71
CA MET A 334 11.47 8.12 -11.86
C MET A 334 12.37 9.32 -12.22
N ILE A 335 12.86 10.06 -11.22
CA ILE A 335 13.72 11.26 -11.41
C ILE A 335 15.20 10.96 -11.63
N VAL A 336 15.63 9.70 -11.48
CA VAL A 336 17.06 9.33 -11.54
C VAL A 336 17.56 9.36 -12.99
N SER A 337 18.71 9.98 -13.30
CA SER A 337 19.25 9.97 -14.68
C SER A 337 19.34 8.57 -15.31
N SER A 338 19.20 8.47 -16.63
CA SER A 338 19.25 7.20 -17.37
C SER A 338 20.48 6.35 -17.02
N ARG A 339 21.66 6.99 -16.95
CA ARG A 339 22.94 6.35 -16.59
C ARG A 339 22.95 5.81 -15.16
N GLN A 340 22.46 6.60 -14.20
CA GLN A 340 22.42 6.18 -12.80
C GLN A 340 21.41 5.04 -12.64
N PHE A 341 20.23 5.14 -13.28
CA PHE A 341 19.21 4.09 -13.29
C PHE A 341 19.72 2.78 -13.89
N LYS A 342 20.37 2.83 -15.06
CA LYS A 342 20.95 1.64 -15.71
C LYS A 342 22.03 0.98 -14.87
N ARG A 343 22.93 1.76 -14.27
CA ARG A 343 23.95 1.26 -13.33
C ARG A 343 23.30 0.66 -12.08
N SER A 344 22.26 1.31 -11.58
CA SER A 344 21.43 0.88 -10.47
C SER A 344 20.85 -0.51 -10.73
N ASN A 345 20.14 -0.69 -11.85
CA ASN A 345 19.49 -1.96 -12.18
C ASN A 345 20.50 -3.08 -12.41
N ARG A 346 21.66 -2.78 -13.00
CA ARG A 346 22.72 -3.79 -13.20
C ARG A 346 23.19 -4.36 -11.87
N ARG A 347 23.36 -3.50 -10.85
CA ARG A 347 23.74 -3.95 -9.51
C ARG A 347 22.64 -4.76 -8.83
N ALA A 348 21.38 -4.35 -8.99
CA ALA A 348 20.24 -5.09 -8.43
C ALA A 348 20.15 -6.50 -9.05
N ASP A 349 20.27 -6.59 -10.37
CA ASP A 349 20.29 -7.86 -11.10
C ASP A 349 21.46 -8.77 -10.69
N GLN A 350 22.67 -8.22 -10.51
CA GLN A 350 23.82 -8.97 -9.98
C GLN A 350 23.59 -9.51 -8.55
N ILE A 351 22.92 -8.74 -7.69
CA ILE A 351 22.56 -9.17 -6.34
C ILE A 351 21.55 -10.33 -6.42
N ILE A 352 20.52 -10.18 -7.27
CA ILE A 352 19.45 -11.18 -7.45
C ILE A 352 20.01 -12.48 -8.05
N ASP A 353 20.88 -12.39 -9.05
CA ASP A 353 21.57 -13.55 -9.63
C ASP A 353 22.43 -14.27 -8.57
N GLY A 354 23.14 -13.50 -7.75
CA GLY A 354 23.90 -14.03 -6.61
C GLY A 354 23.05 -14.86 -5.64
N PHE A 355 21.79 -14.49 -5.40
CA PHE A 355 20.88 -15.26 -4.54
C PHE A 355 20.57 -16.66 -5.07
N ARG A 356 20.53 -16.82 -6.41
CA ARG A 356 20.30 -18.13 -7.06
C ARG A 356 21.47 -19.07 -6.81
N GLN A 357 22.67 -18.50 -6.70
CA GLN A 357 23.91 -19.24 -6.49
C GLN A 357 24.18 -19.53 -5.00
N SER A 358 23.72 -18.66 -4.10
CA SER A 358 24.11 -18.69 -2.68
C SER A 358 23.09 -19.28 -1.70
N ASN A 359 21.94 -19.80 -2.15
CA ASN A 359 20.84 -20.23 -1.27
C ASN A 359 20.49 -19.18 -0.17
N ALA A 360 20.63 -17.89 -0.50
CA ALA A 360 20.40 -16.79 0.44
C ALA A 360 19.00 -16.88 1.05
N SER A 361 18.91 -16.66 2.36
CA SER A 361 17.64 -16.68 3.09
C SER A 361 16.76 -15.47 2.68
N LYS A 362 15.43 -15.55 2.85
CA LYS A 362 14.52 -14.42 2.55
C LYS A 362 14.94 -13.10 3.22
N SER A 363 15.43 -13.18 4.46
CA SER A 363 15.93 -12.03 5.24
C SER A 363 17.18 -11.42 4.62
N GLU A 364 18.15 -12.26 4.28
CA GLU A 364 19.37 -11.81 3.61
C GLU A 364 19.06 -11.14 2.27
N ARG A 365 18.13 -11.71 1.50
CA ARG A 365 17.69 -11.13 0.22
C ARG A 365 17.06 -9.75 0.41
N TRP A 366 16.12 -9.64 1.35
CA TRP A 366 15.50 -8.38 1.74
C TRP A 366 16.54 -7.33 2.13
N MET A 367 17.44 -7.65 3.07
CA MET A 367 18.44 -6.71 3.57
C MET A 367 19.35 -6.18 2.47
N ARG A 368 19.90 -7.05 1.60
CA ARG A 368 20.79 -6.62 0.52
C ARG A 368 20.08 -5.73 -0.51
N LEU A 369 18.80 -5.99 -0.78
CA LEU A 369 17.98 -5.17 -1.68
C LEU A 369 17.57 -3.84 -1.02
N ALA A 370 17.28 -3.83 0.27
CA ALA A 370 16.98 -2.62 1.04
C ALA A 370 18.19 -1.68 1.14
N GLU A 371 19.38 -2.21 1.46
CA GLU A 371 20.65 -1.48 1.42
C GLU A 371 20.89 -0.86 0.04
N ARG A 372 20.55 -1.62 -0.99
CA ARG A 372 20.69 -1.17 -2.37
C ARG A 372 19.75 0.00 -2.69
N LEU A 373 18.52 0.03 -2.16
CA LEU A 373 17.63 1.18 -2.25
C LEU A 373 18.03 2.34 -1.32
N SER A 374 19.14 2.20 -0.59
CA SER A 374 19.64 3.21 0.35
C SER A 374 18.65 3.51 1.48
N LEU A 375 17.86 2.50 1.88
CA LEU A 375 17.05 2.59 3.09
C LEU A 375 17.98 2.66 4.32
N PRO A 376 17.62 3.43 5.36
CA PRO A 376 18.41 3.49 6.58
C PRO A 376 18.56 2.10 7.23
N VAL A 377 19.76 1.83 7.76
CA VAL A 377 20.11 0.53 8.37
C VAL A 377 19.13 0.11 9.46
N ASP A 378 18.79 1.05 10.33
CA ASP A 378 17.87 0.79 11.43
C ASP A 378 16.46 0.45 10.92
N THR A 379 16.02 1.11 9.85
CA THR A 379 14.71 0.86 9.22
C THR A 379 14.60 -0.54 8.67
N TYR A 380 15.53 -0.97 7.80
CA TYR A 380 15.37 -2.29 7.15
C TYR A 380 15.71 -3.46 8.08
N ARG A 381 16.53 -3.25 9.13
CA ARG A 381 16.77 -4.27 10.17
C ARG A 381 15.54 -4.51 11.03
N TRP A 382 14.96 -3.44 11.56
CA TRP A 382 13.71 -3.55 12.32
C TRP A 382 12.59 -4.15 11.46
N TRP A 383 12.49 -3.74 10.19
CA TRP A 383 11.49 -4.32 9.31
C TRP A 383 11.74 -5.81 9.03
N ASP A 384 12.99 -6.25 8.92
CA ASP A 384 13.29 -7.69 8.84
C ASP A 384 12.81 -8.43 10.10
N GLU A 385 13.00 -7.87 11.29
CA GLU A 385 12.47 -8.45 12.54
C GLU A 385 10.95 -8.62 12.49
N VAL A 386 10.24 -7.63 11.93
CA VAL A 386 8.79 -7.71 11.69
C VAL A 386 8.45 -8.79 10.65
N VAL A 387 9.19 -8.87 9.55
CA VAL A 387 9.03 -9.92 8.53
C VAL A 387 9.25 -11.32 9.13
N GLN A 388 10.19 -11.48 10.07
CA GLN A 388 10.35 -12.73 10.81
C GLN A 388 9.10 -13.10 11.60
N GLN A 389 8.30 -12.13 12.07
CA GLN A 389 7.05 -12.40 12.79
C GLN A 389 5.97 -13.03 11.92
N TYR A 390 6.11 -12.99 10.59
CA TYR A 390 5.21 -13.68 9.67
C TYR A 390 5.51 -15.17 9.49
N ARG A 391 6.71 -15.62 9.86
CA ARG A 391 7.12 -17.02 9.75
C ARG A 391 6.35 -17.92 10.73
N PRO A 392 6.35 -19.26 10.54
CA PRO A 392 5.76 -20.18 11.51
C PRO A 392 6.19 -19.85 12.94
N HIS A 393 5.23 -19.88 13.86
CA HIS A 393 5.39 -19.48 15.29
C HIS A 393 5.60 -17.99 15.56
N GLY A 394 5.74 -17.13 14.55
CA GLY A 394 5.79 -15.67 14.70
C GLY A 394 4.46 -15.05 15.14
N ARG A 395 4.48 -13.79 15.58
CA ARG A 395 3.30 -13.07 16.12
C ARG A 395 2.29 -12.62 15.06
N LEU A 396 2.72 -12.53 13.81
CA LEU A 396 1.93 -12.06 12.66
C LEU A 396 1.50 -13.21 11.73
N THR A 397 1.59 -14.46 12.20
CA THR A 397 0.97 -15.58 11.48
C THR A 397 -0.55 -15.41 11.41
N GLN A 398 -1.18 -15.88 10.33
CA GLN A 398 -2.63 -15.79 10.11
C GLN A 398 -3.44 -16.14 11.36
N ARG A 399 -3.20 -17.36 11.87
CA ARG A 399 -3.90 -17.93 13.02
C ARG A 399 -3.76 -17.07 14.27
N LYS A 400 -2.65 -16.36 14.44
CA LYS A 400 -2.46 -15.48 15.60
C LYS A 400 -3.12 -14.13 15.37
N LEU A 401 -3.00 -13.56 14.18
CA LEU A 401 -3.68 -12.31 13.80
C LEU A 401 -5.19 -12.43 13.95
N ASP A 402 -5.78 -13.50 13.41
CA ASP A 402 -7.22 -13.73 13.46
C ASP A 402 -7.74 -13.92 14.88
N LYS A 403 -6.89 -14.38 15.80
CA LYS A 403 -7.21 -14.59 17.22
C LYS A 403 -6.80 -13.43 18.12
N ARG A 404 -6.27 -12.34 17.56
CA ARG A 404 -5.93 -11.16 18.38
C ARG A 404 -7.22 -10.60 18.99
N PRO A 405 -7.16 -10.10 20.23
CA PRO A 405 -8.28 -9.32 20.77
C PRO A 405 -8.50 -8.05 19.94
N ALA A 406 -9.58 -7.34 20.23
CA ALA A 406 -9.74 -5.97 19.76
C ALA A 406 -8.51 -5.12 20.14
N LEU A 407 -8.16 -4.14 19.31
CA LEU A 407 -6.99 -3.28 19.52
C LEU A 407 -7.09 -2.59 20.89
N GLY A 408 -5.98 -2.49 21.60
CA GLY A 408 -5.87 -1.69 22.83
C GLY A 408 -5.97 -0.20 22.56
N GLN A 409 -6.22 0.57 23.63
CA GLN A 409 -6.11 2.04 23.59
C GLN A 409 -4.62 2.37 23.38
N ILE A 410 -4.33 3.48 22.71
CA ILE A 410 -2.95 3.92 22.53
C ILE A 410 -2.54 4.72 23.79
N PRO A 411 -1.63 4.20 24.65
CA PRO A 411 -1.28 4.87 25.91
C PRO A 411 -0.74 6.29 25.72
N GLU A 412 0.00 6.52 24.64
CA GLU A 412 0.60 7.81 24.26
C GLU A 412 -0.47 8.86 23.89
N LEU A 413 -1.70 8.44 23.62
CA LEU A 413 -2.83 9.31 23.33
C LEU A 413 -3.79 9.51 24.52
N SER A 414 -3.39 9.10 25.73
CA SER A 414 -4.11 9.47 26.95
C SER A 414 -4.15 10.99 27.19
N MET A 415 -3.19 11.74 26.61
CA MET A 415 -3.14 13.20 26.61
C MET A 415 -4.29 13.87 25.84
N TYR A 416 -5.08 13.13 25.06
CA TYR A 416 -6.21 13.67 24.29
C TYR A 416 -7.53 13.68 25.07
N ARG A 417 -7.56 13.16 26.30
CA ARG A 417 -8.72 13.31 27.18
C ARG A 417 -8.86 14.70 27.82
N SER A 418 -7.81 15.52 27.75
CA SER A 418 -7.71 16.81 28.42
C SER A 418 -7.83 18.03 27.50
N ARG A 419 -8.29 17.84 26.25
CA ARG A 419 -8.65 18.91 25.31
C ARG A 419 -10.07 18.66 24.81
#